data_AF-A0A6C0B9M7-F1
#
_entry.id   AF-A0A6C0B9M7-F1
#
_cell.length_a   1.000
_cell.length_b   1.000
_cell.length_c   1.000
_cell.angle_alpha   90.00
_cell.angle_beta   90.00
_cell.angle_gamma   90.00
#
_symmetry.space_group_name_H-M   'P 1'
#
loop_
_entity.id
_entity.type
_entity.pdbx_description
1 polymer ?
#
loop_
_entity_poly.entity_id
_entity_poly.type
_entity_poly.pdbx_seq_one_letter_code
_entity_poly.pdbx_strand_id
1 'polypeptide(L)'
;MHVSFNLFFSLLHFILFYVIFITALLSSQIKILLVLLIVMIFIKYLFFIFQRCILSLLEYNDHYPSLVEIFAKILSSDVHDKQAEEICINTLLLIILNKMLFLILFKVF
;
A
#
# COMPACT_ATOMS: atom_id res chain seq x y z
N MET A 1 -19.88 -5.56 -18.07
CA MET A 1 -19.92 -4.38 -17.17
C MET A 1 -19.13 -4.60 -15.87
N HIS A 2 -19.17 -5.80 -15.25
CA HIS A 2 -18.37 -6.12 -14.06
C HIS A 2 -16.84 -6.05 -14.25
N VAL A 3 -16.33 -6.52 -15.40
CA VAL A 3 -14.87 -6.56 -15.66
C VAL A 3 -14.25 -5.16 -15.70
N SER A 4 -14.84 -4.22 -16.44
CA SER A 4 -14.33 -2.85 -16.59
C SER A 4 -14.31 -2.09 -15.25
N PHE A 5 -15.28 -2.37 -14.39
CA PHE A 5 -15.37 -1.79 -13.05
C PHE A 5 -14.24 -2.32 -12.16
N ASN A 6 -14.05 -3.64 -12.10
CA ASN A 6 -12.99 -4.25 -11.29
C ASN A 6 -11.58 -3.81 -11.76
N LEU A 7 -11.37 -3.70 -13.08
CA LEU A 7 -10.11 -3.23 -13.67
C LEU A 7 -9.84 -1.75 -13.32
N PHE A 8 -10.88 -0.92 -13.27
CA PHE A 8 -10.78 0.47 -12.83
C PHE A 8 -10.34 0.57 -11.36
N PHE A 9 -10.92 -0.22 -10.46
CA PHE A 9 -10.52 -0.21 -9.04
C PHE A 9 -9.10 -0.72 -8.84
N SER A 10 -8.68 -1.76 -9.58
CA SER A 10 -7.30 -2.25 -9.50
C SER A 10 -6.28 -1.24 -10.01
N LEU A 11 -6.58 -0.54 -11.11
CA LEU A 11 -5.77 0.58 -11.58
C LEU A 11 -5.71 1.72 -10.56
N LEU A 12 -6.85 2.06 -9.93
CA LEU A 12 -6.90 3.09 -8.91
C LEU A 12 -6.05 2.71 -7.69
N HIS A 13 -6.12 1.46 -7.24
CA HIS A 13 -5.32 0.95 -6.14
C HIS A 13 -3.83 0.98 -6.47
N PHE A 14 -3.45 0.62 -7.71
CA PHE A 14 -2.07 0.72 -8.19
C PHE A 14 -1.55 2.15 -8.18
N ILE A 15 -2.34 3.08 -8.71
CA ILE A 15 -1.98 4.51 -8.73
C ILE A 15 -1.83 5.04 -7.30
N LEU A 16 -2.76 4.72 -6.40
CA LEU A 16 -2.70 5.16 -5.00
C LEU A 16 -1.47 4.63 -4.28
N PHE A 17 -1.19 3.33 -4.41
CA PHE A 17 0.01 2.71 -3.83
C PHE A 17 1.28 3.40 -4.34
N TYR A 18 1.38 3.60 -5.65
CA TYR A 18 2.54 4.22 -6.27
C TYR A 18 2.72 5.69 -5.85
N VAL A 19 1.64 6.46 -5.76
CA VAL A 19 1.66 7.86 -5.31
C VAL A 19 2.14 7.94 -3.87
N ILE A 20 1.62 7.09 -2.97
CA ILE A 20 2.05 7.05 -1.56
C ILE A 20 3.55 6.70 -1.47
N PHE A 21 3.98 5.69 -2.23
CA PHE A 21 5.38 5.25 -2.26
C PHE A 21 6.33 6.36 -2.72
N ILE A 22 6.07 6.98 -3.88
CA ILE A 22 6.90 8.05 -4.42
C ILE A 22 6.90 9.27 -3.50
N THR A 23 5.76 9.64 -2.93
CA THR A 23 5.66 10.76 -1.99
C THR A 23 6.46 10.49 -0.72
N ALA A 24 6.40 9.27 -0.18
CA ALA A 24 7.20 8.86 0.98
C ALA A 24 8.71 8.92 0.70
N LEU A 25 9.15 8.57 -0.51
CA LEU A 25 10.57 8.60 -0.90
C LEU A 25 11.09 10.02 -1.13
N LEU A 26 10.35 10.83 -1.87
CA LEU A 26 10.79 12.16 -2.33
C LEU A 26 10.51 13.28 -1.33
N SER A 27 9.55 13.10 -0.42
CA SER A 27 9.24 14.14 0.57
C SER A 27 10.41 14.38 1.51
N SER A 28 10.80 15.65 1.62
CA SER A 28 11.75 16.16 2.63
C SER A 28 11.03 16.77 3.83
N GLN A 29 9.72 17.05 3.73
CA GLN A 29 8.96 17.68 4.80
C GLN A 29 8.40 16.64 5.76
N ILE A 30 8.81 16.70 7.03
CA ILE A 30 8.29 15.80 8.08
C ILE A 30 6.78 15.89 8.23
N LYS A 31 6.17 17.07 8.05
CA LYS A 31 4.72 17.25 8.12
C LYS A 31 3.98 16.35 7.13
N ILE A 32 4.48 16.26 5.89
CA ILE A 32 3.90 15.41 4.84
C ILE A 32 4.04 13.93 5.21
N LEU A 33 5.23 13.53 5.69
CA LEU A 33 5.47 12.15 6.13
C LEU A 33 4.60 11.75 7.33
N LEU A 34 4.33 12.67 8.25
CA LEU A 34 3.46 12.43 9.39
C LEU A 34 2.00 12.26 8.96
N VAL A 35 1.52 13.06 7.99
CA VAL A 35 0.20 12.86 7.39
C VAL A 35 0.11 11.50 6.70
N LEU A 36 1.11 11.13 5.89
CA LEU A 36 1.17 9.82 5.24
C LEU A 36 1.19 8.67 6.26
N LEU A 37 1.91 8.83 7.37
CA LEU A 37 1.94 7.84 8.44
C LEU A 37 0.55 7.63 9.06
N ILE A 38 -0.18 8.71 9.36
CA ILE A 38 -1.55 8.63 9.90
C ILE A 38 -2.48 7.91 8.91
N VAL A 39 -2.40 8.26 7.63
CA VAL A 39 -3.20 7.61 6.57
C VAL A 39 -2.88 6.11 6.49
N MET A 40 -1.60 5.73 6.52
CA MET A 40 -1.18 4.33 6.46
C MET A 40 -1.56 3.53 7.72
N ILE A 41 -1.52 4.15 8.91
CA ILE A 41 -2.02 3.54 10.14
C ILE A 41 -3.52 3.29 10.04
N PHE A 42 -4.28 4.26 9.51
CA PHE A 42 -5.72 4.09 9.28
C PHE A 42 -6.00 2.95 8.30
N ILE A 43 -5.25 2.86 7.20
CA ILE A 43 -5.36 1.73 6.25
C ILE A 43 -5.04 0.40 6.94
N LYS A 44 -4.00 0.32 7.77
CA LYS A 44 -3.65 -0.90 8.53
C LYS A 44 -4.76 -1.28 9.52
N TYR A 45 -5.37 -0.30 10.18
CA TYR A 45 -6.49 -0.53 11.10
C TYR A 45 -7.72 -1.08 10.37
N LEU A 46 -8.06 -0.52 9.21
CA LEU A 46 -9.13 -1.04 8.36
C LEU A 46 -8.82 -2.45 7.87
N PHE A 47 -7.57 -2.72 7.46
CA PHE A 47 -7.14 -4.07 7.09
C PHE A 47 -7.31 -5.07 8.25
N PHE A 48 -7.05 -4.66 9.50
CA PHE A 48 -7.28 -5.52 10.67
C PHE A 48 -8.76 -5.86 10.88
N ILE A 49 -9.67 -4.91 10.68
CA ILE A 49 -11.13 -5.13 10.83
C ILE A 49 -11.66 -5.99 9.69
N PHE A 50 -11.38 -5.60 8.44
CA PHE A 50 -11.97 -6.20 7.25
C PHE A 50 -11.18 -7.40 6.73
N GLN A 51 -9.99 -7.67 7.28
CA GLN A 51 -9.08 -8.76 6.89
C GLN A 51 -8.62 -8.69 5.42
N ARG A 52 -8.90 -7.57 4.74
CA ARG A 52 -8.62 -7.24 3.34
C ARG A 52 -8.46 -5.72 3.23
N CYS A 53 -7.69 -5.25 2.26
CA CYS A 53 -7.65 -3.84 1.89
C CYS A 53 -9.02 -3.41 1.32
N ILE A 54 -9.50 -2.21 1.65
CA ILE A 54 -10.80 -1.70 1.18
C ILE A 54 -10.87 -1.68 -0.34
N LEU A 55 -9.77 -1.33 -1.01
CA LEU A 55 -9.70 -1.35 -2.47
C LEU A 55 -9.71 -2.78 -3.02
N SER A 56 -9.00 -3.71 -2.38
CA SER A 56 -9.02 -5.14 -2.76
C SER A 56 -10.38 -5.81 -2.58
N LEU A 57 -11.19 -5.38 -1.60
CA LEU A 57 -12.57 -5.84 -1.42
C LEU A 57 -13.45 -5.53 -2.64
N LEU A 58 -13.14 -4.47 -3.37
CA LEU A 58 -13.85 -4.05 -4.59
C LEU A 58 -13.24 -4.64 -5.87
N GLU A 59 -12.07 -5.30 -5.77
CA GLU A 59 -11.33 -5.86 -6.91
C GLU A 59 -11.62 -7.34 -7.18
N TYR A 60 -12.34 -8.05 -6.30
CA TYR A 60 -12.51 -9.51 -6.40
C TYR A 60 -13.07 -9.92 -7.79
N ASN A 61 -12.23 -10.53 -8.61
CA ASN A 61 -12.55 -10.95 -9.97
C ASN A 61 -11.69 -12.16 -10.37
N ASP A 62 -12.29 -13.23 -10.87
CA ASP A 62 -11.59 -14.46 -11.29
C ASP A 62 -10.81 -14.32 -12.62
N HIS A 63 -10.76 -13.12 -13.21
CA HIS A 63 -10.25 -12.93 -14.58
C HIS A 63 -8.95 -12.14 -14.69
N TYR A 64 -8.57 -11.38 -13.67
CA TYR A 64 -7.35 -10.56 -13.70
C TYR A 64 -6.62 -10.67 -12.36
N PRO A 65 -5.29 -10.86 -12.38
CA PRO A 65 -4.53 -10.93 -11.14
C PRO A 65 -4.54 -9.56 -10.48
N SER A 66 -4.96 -9.52 -9.22
CA SER A 66 -4.87 -8.32 -8.40
C SER A 66 -3.40 -7.87 -8.27
N LEU A 67 -3.17 -6.59 -7.97
CA LEU A 67 -1.83 -6.04 -7.70
C LEU A 67 -1.07 -6.87 -6.66
N VAL A 68 -1.85 -7.37 -5.72
CA VAL A 68 -1.47 -8.22 -4.61
C VAL A 68 -1.02 -9.60 -5.11
N GLU A 69 -1.74 -10.22 -6.05
CA GLU A 69 -1.31 -11.46 -6.70
C GLU A 69 -0.05 -11.28 -7.54
N ILE A 70 0.10 -10.13 -8.20
CA ILE A 70 1.32 -9.81 -8.94
C ILE A 70 2.50 -9.70 -7.97
N PHE A 71 2.32 -9.02 -6.83
CA PHE A 71 3.32 -8.96 -5.78
C PHE A 71 3.62 -10.33 -5.16
N ALA A 72 2.58 -11.13 -4.89
CA ALA A 72 2.72 -12.50 -4.40
C ALA A 72 3.57 -13.34 -5.35
N LYS A 73 3.23 -13.34 -6.66
CA LYS A 73 4.00 -14.06 -7.69
C LYS A 73 5.45 -13.62 -7.81
N ILE A 74 5.75 -12.33 -7.57
CA ILE A 74 7.14 -11.83 -7.56
C ILE A 74 7.89 -12.28 -6.30
N LEU A 75 7.21 -12.37 -5.15
CA LEU A 75 7.83 -12.68 -3.86
C LEU A 75 8.02 -14.19 -3.64
N SER A 76 6.99 -15.00 -3.92
CA SER A 76 6.99 -16.47 -3.92
C SER A 76 5.60 -16.99 -4.32
N SER A 77 5.52 -18.07 -5.11
CA SER A 77 4.25 -18.66 -5.58
C SER A 77 3.31 -19.16 -4.47
N ASP A 78 3.79 -19.24 -3.22
CA ASP A 78 3.03 -19.71 -2.05
C ASP A 78 2.40 -18.59 -1.21
N VAL A 79 2.58 -17.31 -1.57
CA VAL A 79 2.02 -16.21 -0.78
C VAL A 79 0.55 -15.99 -1.16
N HIS A 80 -0.35 -16.19 -0.20
CA HIS A 80 -1.77 -15.89 -0.39
C HIS A 80 -2.01 -14.36 -0.47
N ASP A 81 -3.01 -13.92 -1.24
CA ASP A 81 -3.26 -12.50 -1.50
C ASP A 81 -3.31 -11.66 -0.22
N LYS A 82 -4.02 -12.14 0.80
CA LYS A 82 -4.13 -11.44 2.08
C LYS A 82 -2.76 -11.20 2.74
N GLN A 83 -1.87 -12.18 2.66
CA GLN A 83 -0.51 -12.05 3.18
C GLN A 83 0.30 -11.06 2.35
N ALA A 84 0.14 -11.06 1.02
CA ALA A 84 0.79 -10.10 0.14
C ALA A 84 0.31 -8.65 0.40
N GLU A 85 -0.99 -8.43 0.63
CA GLU A 85 -1.53 -7.12 1.05
C GLU A 85 -0.90 -6.65 2.36
N GLU A 86 -0.85 -7.54 3.34
CA GLU A 86 -0.26 -7.24 4.64
C GLU A 86 1.23 -6.89 4.53
N ILE A 87 1.98 -7.67 3.76
CA ILE A 87 3.40 -7.40 3.48
C ILE A 87 3.53 -6.01 2.85
N CYS A 88 2.71 -5.69 1.85
CA CYS A 88 2.77 -4.41 1.14
C CYS A 88 2.50 -3.21 2.06
N ILE A 89 1.46 -3.30 2.89
CA ILE A 89 1.13 -2.26 3.90
C ILE A 89 2.28 -2.10 4.90
N ASN A 90 2.83 -3.22 5.41
CA ASN A 90 3.92 -3.19 6.37
C ASN A 90 5.20 -2.62 5.76
N THR A 91 5.52 -2.94 4.50
CA THR A 91 6.68 -2.40 3.78
C THR A 91 6.56 -0.88 3.63
N LEU A 92 5.40 -0.36 3.24
CA LEU A 92 5.19 1.09 3.13
C LEU A 92 5.34 1.80 4.48
N LEU A 93 4.76 1.24 5.55
CA LEU A 93 4.92 1.78 6.90
C LEU A 93 6.39 1.85 7.32
N LEU A 94 7.14 0.78 7.05
CA LEU A 94 8.56 0.69 7.38
C LEU A 94 9.39 1.71 6.59
N ILE A 95 9.07 1.96 5.32
CA ILE A 95 9.72 3.00 4.51
C ILE A 95 9.47 4.39 5.09
N ILE A 96 8.22 4.72 5.44
CA ILE A 96 7.86 6.03 6.01
C ILE A 96 8.58 6.24 7.34
N LEU A 97 8.56 5.24 8.23
CA LEU A 97 9.22 5.30 9.54
C LEU A 97 10.73 5.48 9.39
N ASN A 98 11.39 4.70 8.52
CA ASN A 98 12.82 4.84 8.27
C ASN A 98 13.17 6.21 7.69
N LYS A 99 12.35 6.74 6.77
CA LYS A 99 12.56 8.09 6.21
C LYS A 99 12.43 9.16 7.29
N MET A 100 11.41 9.07 8.15
CA MET A 100 11.23 10.01 9.26
C MET A 100 12.41 9.94 10.24
N LEU A 101 12.84 8.74 10.62
CA LEU A 101 14.00 8.54 11.50
C LEU A 101 15.26 9.15 10.89
N PHE A 102 15.50 8.93 9.59
CA PHE A 102 16.60 9.54 8.86
C PHE A 102 16.56 11.08 8.91
N LEU A 103 15.41 11.69 8.60
CA LEU A 103 15.28 13.15 8.64
C LEU A 103 15.48 13.74 10.04
N ILE A 104 15.01 13.06 11.08
CA ILE A 104 15.19 13.47 12.49
C ILE A 104 16.67 13.36 12.91
N LEU A 105 17.31 12.23 12.64
CA LEU A 105 18.68 11.96 13.06
C LEU A 105 19.70 12.86 12.35
N PHE A 106 19.54 13.04 11.04
CA PHE A 106 20.46 13.85 10.25
C PHE A 106 20.14 15.34 10.30
N LYS A 107 19.14 15.76 11.10
CA LYS A 107 18.65 17.15 11.19
C LYS A 107 18.59 17.80 9.80
N VAL A 108 18.10 17.06 8.81
CA VAL A 108 17.83 17.62 7.48
C VAL A 108 16.51 18.37 7.63
N PHE A 109 16.60 19.54 8.28
CA PHE A 109 15.55 20.49 8.58
C PHE A 109 16.07 21.88 8.28
#